data_AF-A0A832TWS7-F1
#
_entry.id   AF-A0A832TWS7-F1
#
_cell.length_a   1.000
_cell.length_b   1.000
_cell.length_c   1.000
_cell.angle_alpha   90.00
_cell.angle_beta   90.00
_cell.angle_gamma   90.00
#
_symmetry.space_group_name_H-M   'P 1'
#
loop_
_entity.id
_entity.type
_entity.pdbx_description
1 polymer ?
#
loop_
_entity_poly.entity_id
_entity_poly.type
_entity_poly.pdbx_seq_one_letter_code
_entity_poly.pdbx_strand_id
1 'polypeptide(L)'
;NGEQLFVYDGSKNVQGKNVWGKDSVSKDAALKIAEEYIKSRVSADKINDIELEHINYKEPPADDLPGTYKISYARIIRGIPSLSDGIQVGINAETGEVSSYRKRWSMSEEEIALIDTEPGVTDEKAVEILKEYMSNKSSIGEEKANTVKVISSNLVWKEDDEDKIHLAWWIRFIDSSFK
;
A
#
# COMPACT_ATOMS: atom_id res chain seq x y z
N ASN A 1 13.81 -4.24 -9.77
CA ASN A 1 12.97 -4.53 -10.96
C ASN A 1 11.58 -3.95 -10.76
N GLY A 2 11.22 -2.90 -11.51
CA GLY A 2 9.89 -2.30 -11.43
C GLY A 2 9.57 -1.54 -12.71
N GLU A 3 8.31 -1.54 -13.09
CA GLU A 3 7.80 -0.72 -14.19
C GLU A 3 7.21 0.56 -13.59
N GLN A 4 7.69 1.73 -14.02
CA GLN A 4 7.12 3.01 -13.67
C GLN A 4 6.80 3.78 -14.94
N LEU A 5 5.55 4.20 -15.07
CA LEU A 5 5.06 4.99 -16.20
C LEU A 5 4.34 6.21 -15.66
N PHE A 6 4.74 7.39 -16.15
CA PHE A 6 3.94 8.60 -16.03
C PHE A 6 3.13 8.75 -17.31
N VAL A 7 1.83 8.85 -17.16
CA VAL A 7 0.90 9.01 -18.28
C VAL A 7 0.34 10.42 -18.13
N TYR A 8 0.99 11.39 -18.77
CA TYR A 8 0.54 12.79 -18.75
C TYR A 8 0.26 13.23 -20.18
N ASP A 9 -1.00 13.55 -20.46
CA ASP A 9 -1.43 14.18 -21.69
C ASP A 9 -1.67 15.68 -21.43
N GLY A 10 -0.65 16.49 -21.69
CA GLY A 10 -0.72 17.94 -21.50
C GLY A 10 -1.58 18.70 -22.51
N SER A 11 -2.24 18.01 -23.45
CA SER A 11 -3.09 18.63 -24.46
C SER A 11 -4.51 18.95 -23.97
N LYS A 12 -4.90 18.44 -22.79
CA LYS A 12 -6.26 18.60 -22.26
C LYS A 12 -6.31 19.66 -21.16
N ASN A 13 -7.22 20.62 -21.34
CA ASN A 13 -7.42 21.74 -20.43
C ASN A 13 -7.94 21.23 -19.07
N VAL A 14 -7.03 21.06 -18.11
CA VAL A 14 -7.35 20.88 -16.70
C VAL A 14 -7.70 22.26 -16.14
N GLN A 15 -8.90 22.44 -15.59
CA GLN A 15 -9.37 23.78 -15.21
C GLN A 15 -8.96 24.17 -13.78
N GLY A 16 -8.41 23.25 -12.99
CA GLY A 16 -7.99 23.57 -11.62
C GLY A 16 -9.16 24.04 -10.76
N LYS A 17 -10.38 23.62 -11.09
CA LYS A 17 -11.57 24.06 -10.35
C LYS A 17 -11.56 23.31 -9.03
N ASN A 18 -11.38 24.03 -7.91
CA ASN A 18 -11.57 23.56 -6.55
C ASN A 18 -12.64 22.46 -6.47
N VAL A 19 -12.16 21.22 -6.30
CA VAL A 19 -12.87 19.95 -6.52
C VAL A 19 -13.79 19.59 -5.32
N TRP A 20 -14.62 20.54 -4.91
CA TRP A 20 -15.81 20.25 -4.07
C TRP A 20 -17.09 20.27 -4.91
N GLY A 21 -16.95 20.37 -6.23
CA GLY A 21 -18.03 20.37 -7.21
C GLY A 21 -18.36 18.99 -7.77
N LYS A 22 -19.64 18.86 -8.14
CA LYS A 22 -20.36 17.72 -8.74
C LYS A 22 -19.71 17.04 -9.96
N ASP A 23 -18.67 17.64 -10.55
CA ASP A 23 -18.04 17.20 -11.81
C ASP A 23 -16.71 16.45 -11.62
N SER A 24 -16.33 16.15 -10.37
CA SER A 24 -15.12 15.39 -10.06
C SER A 24 -15.33 13.89 -10.05
N VAL A 25 -14.28 13.14 -10.35
CA VAL A 25 -14.30 11.68 -10.33
C VAL A 25 -14.50 11.20 -8.91
N SER A 26 -15.52 10.37 -8.69
CA SER A 26 -15.74 9.76 -7.37
C SER A 26 -14.65 8.74 -7.05
N LYS A 27 -14.43 8.47 -5.77
CA LYS A 27 -13.53 7.41 -5.31
C LYS A 27 -13.83 6.05 -5.98
N ASP A 28 -15.11 5.69 -6.10
CA ASP A 28 -15.53 4.42 -6.72
C ASP A 28 -15.29 4.40 -8.22
N ALA A 29 -15.46 5.53 -8.90
CA ALA A 29 -15.13 5.65 -10.32
C ALA A 29 -13.62 5.54 -10.56
N ALA A 30 -12.81 6.21 -9.73
CA ALA A 30 -11.35 6.09 -9.78
C ALA A 30 -10.89 4.64 -9.53
N LEU A 31 -11.53 3.93 -8.60
CA LEU A 31 -11.25 2.52 -8.34
C LEU A 31 -11.50 1.65 -9.58
N LYS A 32 -12.67 1.80 -10.22
CA LYS A 32 -13.00 1.05 -11.44
C LYS A 32 -12.01 1.31 -12.58
N ILE A 33 -11.64 2.58 -12.78
CA ILE A 33 -10.66 2.96 -13.80
C ILE A 33 -9.30 2.31 -13.51
N ALA A 34 -8.86 2.31 -12.25
CA ALA A 34 -7.62 1.65 -11.88
C ALA A 34 -7.67 0.13 -12.12
N GLU A 35 -8.77 -0.54 -11.75
CA GLU A 35 -8.95 -1.99 -11.99
C GLU A 35 -8.92 -2.34 -13.48
N GLU A 36 -9.63 -1.58 -14.31
CA GLU A 36 -9.61 -1.76 -15.77
C GLU A 36 -8.21 -1.53 -16.34
N TYR A 37 -7.52 -0.49 -15.88
CA TYR A 37 -6.15 -0.23 -16.30
C TYR A 37 -5.19 -1.35 -15.90
N ILE A 38 -5.29 -1.87 -14.68
CA ILE A 38 -4.46 -3.00 -14.21
C ILE A 38 -4.71 -4.24 -15.07
N LYS A 39 -5.97 -4.58 -15.37
CA LYS A 39 -6.33 -5.70 -16.26
C LYS A 39 -5.70 -5.60 -17.65
N SER A 40 -5.41 -4.39 -18.13
CA SER A 40 -4.71 -4.18 -19.40
C SER A 40 -3.17 -4.33 -19.31
N ARG A 41 -2.61 -4.36 -18.10
CA ARG A 41 -1.15 -4.33 -17.85
C ARG A 41 -0.58 -5.65 -17.33
N VAL A 42 -1.41 -6.50 -16.74
CA VAL A 42 -0.99 -7.80 -16.23
C VAL A 42 -1.83 -8.93 -16.82
N SER A 43 -1.30 -10.15 -16.81
CA SER A 43 -2.04 -11.32 -17.26
C SER A 43 -3.18 -11.66 -16.31
N ALA A 44 -4.21 -12.35 -16.82
CA ALA A 44 -5.44 -12.62 -16.07
C ALA A 44 -5.21 -13.45 -14.80
N ASP A 45 -4.22 -14.35 -14.79
CA ASP A 45 -3.81 -15.11 -13.61
C ASP A 45 -3.27 -14.21 -12.50
N LYS A 46 -2.48 -13.18 -12.85
CA LYS A 46 -1.86 -12.25 -11.89
C LYS A 46 -2.84 -11.25 -11.27
N ILE A 47 -4.05 -11.12 -11.82
CA ILE A 47 -5.11 -10.31 -11.20
C ILE A 47 -5.58 -10.91 -9.88
N ASN A 48 -5.55 -12.24 -9.75
CA ASN A 48 -5.92 -12.92 -8.50
C ASN A 48 -4.80 -12.87 -7.45
N ASP A 49 -3.59 -12.50 -7.87
CA ASP A 49 -2.41 -12.36 -7.00
C ASP A 49 -2.28 -10.94 -6.44
N ILE A 50 -3.33 -10.11 -6.49
CA ILE A 50 -3.32 -8.77 -5.91
C ILE A 50 -4.60 -8.49 -5.11
N GLU A 51 -4.46 -7.70 -4.05
CA GLU A 51 -5.56 -7.27 -3.19
C GLU A 51 -5.51 -5.76 -3.00
N LEU A 52 -6.68 -5.09 -3.02
CA LEU A 52 -6.76 -3.65 -2.75
C LEU A 52 -6.31 -3.37 -1.32
N GLU A 53 -5.24 -2.58 -1.18
CA GLU A 53 -4.67 -2.22 0.12
C GLU A 53 -5.29 -0.92 0.64
N HIS A 54 -5.22 0.15 -0.14
CA HIS A 54 -5.77 1.44 0.24
C HIS A 54 -6.02 2.37 -0.95
N ILE A 55 -6.89 3.36 -0.72
CA ILE A 55 -7.19 4.42 -1.67
C ILE A 55 -7.03 5.75 -0.94
N ASN A 56 -6.04 6.54 -1.34
CA ASN A 56 -5.72 7.82 -0.75
C ASN A 56 -5.97 8.95 -1.75
N TYR A 57 -6.75 9.95 -1.37
CA TYR A 57 -6.81 11.20 -2.11
C TYR A 57 -5.62 12.07 -1.72
N LYS A 58 -4.82 12.46 -2.70
CA LYS A 58 -3.77 13.44 -2.54
C LYS A 58 -4.30 14.79 -3.02
N GLU A 59 -4.33 15.76 -2.10
CA GLU A 59 -4.66 17.14 -2.44
C GLU A 59 -3.72 17.69 -3.51
N PRO A 60 -4.23 18.60 -4.36
CA PRO A 60 -3.41 19.20 -5.38
C PRO A 60 -2.28 20.02 -4.75
N PRO A 61 -1.10 20.09 -5.42
CA PRO A 61 0.03 20.86 -4.91
C PRO A 61 -0.15 22.37 -5.09
N ALA A 62 -1.14 22.82 -5.87
CA ALA A 62 -1.52 24.22 -6.05
C ALA A 62 -3.02 24.29 -6.39
N ASP A 63 -3.67 25.43 -6.10
CA ASP A 63 -5.13 25.61 -6.25
C ASP A 63 -5.64 25.37 -7.68
N ASP A 64 -4.79 25.58 -8.68
CA ASP A 64 -5.09 25.43 -10.11
C ASP A 64 -4.77 24.02 -10.65
N LEU A 65 -4.34 23.10 -9.80
CA LEU A 65 -4.03 21.72 -10.17
C LEU A 65 -5.09 20.76 -9.63
N PRO A 66 -5.31 19.61 -10.30
CA PRO A 66 -6.25 18.61 -9.83
C PRO A 66 -5.61 17.76 -8.73
N GLY A 67 -6.44 17.31 -7.79
CA GLY A 67 -6.04 16.25 -6.87
C GLY A 67 -5.78 14.94 -7.59
N THR A 68 -5.23 13.96 -6.89
CA THR A 68 -4.96 12.63 -7.44
C THR A 68 -5.40 11.54 -6.47
N TYR A 69 -6.19 10.59 -6.94
CA TYR A 69 -6.40 9.34 -6.21
C TYR A 69 -5.20 8.43 -6.43
N LYS A 70 -4.51 8.07 -5.34
CA LYS A 70 -3.50 7.01 -5.32
C LYS A 70 -4.13 5.74 -4.79
N ILE A 71 -4.23 4.74 -5.65
CA ILE A 71 -4.83 3.44 -5.36
C ILE A 71 -3.70 2.42 -5.33
N SER A 72 -3.54 1.74 -4.20
CA SER A 72 -2.47 0.76 -3.97
C SER A 72 -3.08 -0.63 -3.82
N TYR A 73 -2.47 -1.60 -4.47
CA TYR A 73 -2.76 -3.02 -4.38
C TYR A 73 -1.52 -3.75 -3.88
N ALA A 74 -1.66 -4.57 -2.84
CA ALA A 74 -0.61 -5.47 -2.38
C ALA A 74 -0.56 -6.71 -3.27
N ARG A 75 0.64 -7.22 -3.58
CA ARG A 75 0.78 -8.56 -4.18
C ARG A 75 0.54 -9.62 -3.10
N ILE A 76 -0.27 -10.62 -3.41
CA ILE A 76 -0.47 -11.81 -2.61
C ILE A 76 0.52 -12.88 -3.09
N ILE A 77 1.41 -13.31 -2.21
CA ILE A 77 2.46 -14.28 -2.51
C ILE A 77 2.27 -15.48 -1.60
N ARG A 78 1.93 -16.63 -2.18
CA ARG A 78 1.57 -17.85 -1.43
C ARG A 78 0.47 -17.62 -0.37
N GLY A 79 -0.51 -16.77 -0.68
CA GLY A 79 -1.61 -16.43 0.23
C GLY A 79 -1.28 -15.37 1.28
N ILE A 80 -0.06 -14.81 1.30
CA ILE A 80 0.38 -13.79 2.25
C ILE A 80 0.55 -12.45 1.51
N PRO A 81 -0.03 -11.34 1.99
CA PRO A 81 0.11 -10.04 1.34
C PRO A 81 1.51 -9.45 1.53
N SER A 82 2.01 -8.74 0.52
CA SER A 82 3.27 -7.99 0.57
C SER A 82 3.04 -6.50 0.78
N LEU A 83 3.74 -5.93 1.76
CA LEU A 83 3.74 -4.49 2.03
C LEU A 83 4.77 -3.73 1.18
N SER A 84 5.58 -4.44 0.40
CA SER A 84 6.64 -3.83 -0.43
C SER A 84 6.49 -4.15 -1.91
N ASP A 85 5.55 -5.01 -2.26
CA ASP A 85 5.39 -5.57 -3.60
C ASP A 85 3.92 -5.48 -4.02
N GLY A 86 3.65 -5.08 -5.26
CA GLY A 86 2.28 -4.77 -5.68
C GLY A 86 2.20 -3.73 -6.79
N ILE A 87 1.04 -3.09 -6.88
CA ILE A 87 0.72 -2.13 -7.93
C ILE A 87 0.18 -0.85 -7.31
N GLN A 88 0.67 0.30 -7.78
CA GLN A 88 0.10 1.61 -7.48
C GLN A 88 -0.36 2.28 -8.75
N VAL A 89 -1.58 2.81 -8.74
CA VAL A 89 -2.18 3.58 -9.84
C VAL A 89 -2.54 4.96 -9.32
N GLY A 90 -2.15 5.99 -10.06
CA GLY A 90 -2.57 7.37 -9.84
C GLY A 90 -3.66 7.72 -10.84
N ILE A 91 -4.78 8.26 -10.37
CA ILE A 91 -5.90 8.73 -11.18
C ILE A 91 -6.08 10.23 -10.93
N ASN A 92 -6.07 11.02 -12.00
CA ASN A 92 -6.40 12.44 -11.94
C ASN A 92 -7.85 12.59 -11.46
N ALA A 93 -8.07 13.32 -10.36
CA ALA A 93 -9.39 13.43 -9.74
C ALA A 93 -10.38 14.32 -10.52
N GLU A 94 -9.89 15.15 -11.46
CA GLU A 94 -10.72 15.98 -12.33
C GLU A 94 -11.06 15.24 -13.63
N THR A 95 -10.07 14.62 -14.29
CA THR A 95 -10.27 14.03 -15.62
C THR A 95 -10.59 12.53 -15.60
N GLY A 96 -10.25 11.83 -14.51
CA GLY A 96 -10.32 10.37 -14.42
C GLY A 96 -9.23 9.64 -15.18
N GLU A 97 -8.28 10.36 -15.77
CA GLU A 97 -7.18 9.72 -16.49
C GLU A 97 -6.17 9.10 -15.53
N VAL A 98 -5.62 7.95 -15.93
CA VAL A 98 -4.48 7.36 -15.23
C VAL A 98 -3.29 8.28 -15.42
N SER A 99 -2.80 8.88 -14.33
CA SER A 99 -1.68 9.80 -14.31
C SER A 99 -0.34 9.12 -14.01
N SER A 100 -0.39 8.00 -13.29
CA SER A 100 0.80 7.21 -12.99
C SER A 100 0.48 5.74 -12.80
N TYR A 101 1.43 4.88 -13.13
CA TYR A 101 1.38 3.45 -12.86
C TYR A 101 2.75 2.99 -12.38
N ARG A 102 2.76 2.26 -11.27
CA ARG A 102 3.96 1.59 -10.75
C ARG A 102 3.62 0.15 -10.44
N LYS A 103 4.32 -0.78 -11.07
CA LYS A 103 4.29 -2.22 -10.72
C LYS A 103 5.66 -2.59 -10.16
N ARG A 104 5.68 -3.14 -8.95
CA ARG A 104 6.87 -3.72 -8.35
C ARG A 104 6.58 -5.19 -8.06
N TRP A 105 7.43 -6.05 -8.60
CA TRP A 105 7.49 -7.49 -8.34
C TRP A 105 8.94 -7.86 -8.11
N SER A 106 9.38 -7.87 -6.85
CA SER A 106 10.76 -8.14 -6.49
C SER A 106 11.12 -9.62 -6.50
N MET A 107 10.17 -10.53 -6.25
CA MET A 107 10.42 -11.99 -6.32
C MET A 107 9.99 -12.59 -7.66
N SER A 108 10.87 -13.44 -8.21
CA SER A 108 10.62 -14.30 -9.36
C SER A 108 9.66 -15.46 -9.00
N GLU A 109 9.08 -16.09 -10.02
CA GLU A 109 8.18 -17.24 -9.78
C GLU A 109 8.94 -18.45 -9.22
N GLU A 110 10.22 -18.61 -9.58
CA GLU A 110 11.11 -19.64 -9.01
C GLU A 110 11.39 -19.40 -7.51
N GLU A 111 11.64 -18.14 -7.13
CA GLU A 111 11.80 -17.77 -5.71
C GLU A 111 10.51 -18.02 -4.94
N ILE A 112 9.36 -17.63 -5.49
CA ILE A 112 8.04 -17.87 -4.88
C ILE A 112 7.76 -19.37 -4.74
N ALA A 113 8.18 -20.21 -5.68
CA ALA A 113 7.98 -21.65 -5.59
C ALA A 113 8.74 -22.27 -4.40
N LEU A 114 9.89 -21.69 -4.04
CA LEU A 114 10.80 -22.22 -3.02
C LEU A 114 10.66 -21.56 -1.64
N ILE A 115 10.06 -20.37 -1.57
CA ILE A 115 10.00 -19.60 -0.32
C ILE A 115 9.10 -20.26 0.74
N ASP A 116 9.58 -20.28 1.98
CA ASP A 116 8.85 -20.80 3.13
C ASP A 116 7.85 -19.78 3.66
N THR A 117 6.66 -20.24 4.03
CA THR A 117 5.57 -19.43 4.58
C THR A 117 5.41 -19.58 6.09
N GLU A 118 6.20 -20.45 6.73
CA GLU A 118 6.18 -20.64 8.18
C GLU A 118 6.96 -19.52 8.88
N PRO A 119 6.32 -18.72 9.76
CA PRO A 119 7.02 -17.68 10.48
C PRO A 119 7.92 -18.29 11.56
N GLY A 120 9.14 -17.80 11.69
CA GLY A 120 10.09 -18.28 12.71
C GLY A 120 9.68 -17.97 14.16
N VAL A 121 8.67 -17.11 14.37
CA VAL A 121 8.07 -16.80 15.68
C VAL A 121 6.56 -16.65 15.52
N THR A 122 5.79 -16.91 16.57
CA THR A 122 4.35 -16.68 16.59
C THR A 122 4.02 -15.18 16.66
N ASP A 123 2.76 -14.82 16.39
CA ASP A 123 2.29 -13.45 16.53
C ASP A 123 2.33 -12.99 17.99
N GLU A 124 2.02 -13.84 18.96
CA GLU A 124 2.13 -13.48 20.37
C GLU A 124 3.58 -13.15 20.73
N LYS A 125 4.53 -13.95 20.22
CA LYS A 125 5.95 -13.68 20.46
C LYS A 125 6.40 -12.38 19.81
N ALA A 126 5.90 -12.05 18.62
CA ALA A 126 6.17 -10.79 17.97
C ALA A 126 5.61 -9.59 18.76
N VAL A 127 4.43 -9.73 19.36
CA VAL A 127 3.84 -8.71 20.26
C VAL A 127 4.67 -8.51 21.52
N GLU A 128 5.22 -9.57 22.11
CA GLU A 128 6.16 -9.46 23.24
C GLU A 128 7.41 -8.67 22.85
N ILE A 129 8.02 -8.99 21.70
CA ILE A 129 9.21 -8.30 21.18
C ILE A 129 8.90 -6.81 20.95
N LEU A 130 7.73 -6.49 20.40
CA LEU A 130 7.28 -5.09 20.24
C LEU A 130 7.22 -4.36 21.58
N LYS A 131 6.60 -4.96 22.61
CA LYS A 131 6.48 -4.34 23.93
C LYS A 131 7.84 -4.15 24.59
N GLU A 132 8.73 -5.14 24.49
CA GLU A 132 10.10 -5.04 24.98
C GLU A 132 10.86 -3.89 24.29
N TYR A 133 10.76 -3.80 22.95
CA TYR A 133 11.34 -2.69 22.19
C TYR A 133 10.80 -1.34 22.67
N MET A 134 9.48 -1.21 22.84
CA MET A 134 8.85 0.01 23.32
C MET A 134 9.33 0.40 24.72
N SER A 135 9.45 -0.57 25.63
CA SER A 135 9.96 -0.33 26.99
C SER A 135 11.40 0.17 27.00
N ASN A 136 12.24 -0.38 26.12
CA ASN A 136 13.66 -0.02 26.02
C ASN A 136 13.90 1.27 25.22
N LYS A 137 12.90 1.75 24.47
CA LYS A 137 13.01 2.99 23.71
C LYS A 137 12.69 4.19 24.60
N SER A 138 13.71 4.99 24.92
CA SER A 138 13.59 6.16 25.80
C SER A 138 12.49 7.16 25.42
N SER A 139 12.16 7.28 24.13
CA SER A 139 11.08 8.15 23.64
C SER A 139 9.67 7.58 23.83
N ILE A 140 9.53 6.31 24.21
CA ILE A 140 8.27 5.59 24.39
C ILE A 140 8.12 5.18 25.85
N GLY A 141 9.06 4.36 26.35
CA GLY A 141 9.13 3.92 27.73
C GLY A 141 8.14 2.81 28.10
N GLU A 142 8.42 2.18 29.23
CA GLU A 142 7.66 1.04 29.76
C GLU A 142 6.18 1.40 30.05
N GLU A 143 5.91 2.62 30.54
CA GLU A 143 4.56 3.08 30.83
C GLU A 143 3.64 2.99 29.60
N LYS A 144 4.14 3.36 28.42
CA LYS A 144 3.37 3.25 27.17
C LYS A 144 3.28 1.82 26.68
N ALA A 145 4.39 1.07 26.74
CA ALA A 145 4.44 -0.34 26.34
C ALA A 145 3.39 -1.19 27.08
N ASN A 146 3.19 -0.93 28.38
CA ASN A 146 2.20 -1.62 29.21
C ASN A 146 0.74 -1.27 28.86
N THR A 147 0.51 -0.22 28.07
CA THR A 147 -0.83 0.20 27.62
C THR A 147 -1.18 -0.26 26.21
N VAL A 148 -0.28 -1.00 25.55
CA VAL A 148 -0.47 -1.49 24.19
C VAL A 148 -1.70 -2.41 24.12
N LYS A 149 -2.66 -2.00 23.29
CA LYS A 149 -3.80 -2.81 22.86
C LYS A 149 -3.62 -3.13 21.37
N VAL A 150 -3.36 -4.41 21.09
CA VAL A 150 -3.20 -4.89 19.72
C VAL A 150 -4.55 -4.87 19.02
N ILE A 151 -4.59 -4.25 17.84
CA ILE A 151 -5.75 -4.23 16.93
C ILE A 151 -5.67 -5.41 15.97
N SER A 152 -4.49 -5.67 15.41
CA SER A 152 -4.23 -6.80 14.52
C SER A 152 -2.76 -7.18 14.53
N SER A 153 -2.48 -8.46 14.30
CA SER A 153 -1.14 -8.97 13.98
C SER A 153 -1.25 -9.86 12.76
N ASN A 154 -0.77 -9.39 11.61
CA ASN A 154 -0.88 -10.12 10.35
C ASN A 154 0.50 -10.51 9.86
N LEU A 155 0.64 -11.75 9.38
CA LEU A 155 1.83 -12.18 8.69
C LEU A 155 1.86 -11.54 7.30
N VAL A 156 2.98 -10.93 6.94
CA VAL A 156 3.17 -10.21 5.68
C VAL A 156 4.55 -10.49 5.08
N TRP A 157 4.67 -10.24 3.79
CA TRP A 157 5.97 -10.07 3.14
C TRP A 157 6.42 -8.61 3.25
N LYS A 158 7.68 -8.39 3.63
CA LYS A 158 8.27 -7.06 3.72
C LYS A 158 9.70 -7.09 3.18
N GLU A 159 9.99 -6.13 2.31
CA GLU A 159 11.35 -5.91 1.81
C GLU A 159 12.19 -5.18 2.87
N ASP A 160 13.42 -5.62 3.11
CA ASP A 160 14.39 -4.96 3.97
C ASP A 160 15.20 -3.88 3.23
N ASP A 161 16.19 -3.29 3.92
CA ASP A 161 17.06 -2.26 3.35
C ASP A 161 18.07 -2.82 2.31
N GLU A 162 18.17 -4.15 2.17
CA GLU A 162 19.01 -4.84 1.18
C GLU A 162 18.17 -5.34 -0.02
N ASP A 163 16.95 -4.82 -0.20
CA ASP A 163 15.99 -5.24 -1.23
C ASP A 163 15.57 -6.72 -1.15
N LYS A 164 15.72 -7.38 0.01
CA LYS A 164 15.31 -8.78 0.23
C LYS A 164 13.94 -8.84 0.90
N ILE A 165 13.07 -9.70 0.39
CA ILE A 165 11.75 -9.93 1.00
C ILE A 165 11.84 -11.00 2.10
N HIS A 166 11.28 -10.67 3.26
CA HIS A 166 11.18 -11.55 4.42
C HIS A 166 9.74 -11.64 4.93
N LEU A 167 9.44 -12.72 5.65
CA LEU A 167 8.25 -12.79 6.50
C LEU A 167 8.41 -11.82 7.67
N ALA A 168 7.35 -11.07 7.96
CA ALA A 168 7.28 -10.17 9.09
C ALA A 168 5.88 -10.16 9.71
N TRP A 169 5.80 -9.84 10.99
CA TRP A 169 4.54 -9.56 11.68
C TRP A 169 4.23 -8.06 11.60
N TRP A 170 3.17 -7.70 10.86
CA TRP A 170 2.66 -6.34 10.81
C TRP A 170 1.63 -6.13 11.92
N ILE A 171 2.09 -5.51 13.00
CA ILE A 171 1.30 -5.29 14.21
C ILE A 171 0.71 -3.87 14.19
N ARG A 172 -0.61 -3.77 14.22
CA ARG A 172 -1.33 -2.51 14.47
C ARG A 172 -1.77 -2.49 15.92
N PHE A 173 -1.54 -1.38 16.60
CA PHE A 173 -1.90 -1.23 18.00
C PHE A 173 -2.23 0.23 18.33
N ILE A 174 -2.85 0.43 19.49
CA ILE A 174 -2.97 1.73 20.15
C ILE A 174 -2.33 1.65 21.52
N ASP A 175 -1.86 2.78 22.03
CA ASP A 175 -1.38 2.94 23.39
C ASP A 175 -2.03 4.16 24.06
N SER A 176 -1.60 4.48 25.27
CA SER A 176 -2.11 5.60 26.06
C SER A 176 -1.90 7.00 25.44
N SER A 177 -1.12 7.13 24.37
CA SER A 177 -0.92 8.39 23.63
C SER A 177 -2.15 8.82 22.81
N PHE A 178 -3.09 7.91 22.55
CA PHE A 178 -4.28 8.17 21.72
C PHE A 178 -5.57 8.29 22.55
N LYS A 179 -5.49 8.84 23.76
CA LYS A 179 -6.67 9.17 24.60
C LYS A 179 -7.43 10.38 24.09
#